data_AF-A0A1A0R9F6-F1
#
_entry.id   AF-A0A1A0R9F6-F1
#
_cell.length_a   1.000
_cell.length_b   1.000
_cell.length_c   1.000
_cell.angle_alpha   90.00
_cell.angle_beta   90.00
_cell.angle_gamma   90.00
#
_symmetry.space_group_name_H-M   'P 1'
#
loop_
_entity.id
_entity.type
_entity.pdbx_description
1 polymer ?
#
loop_
_entity_poly.entity_id
_entity_poly.type
_entity_poly.pdbx_seq_one_letter_code
_entity_poly.pdbx_strand_id
1 'polypeptide(L)'
;MAVVLVDPRRPSLIPVDAIDLLTGDVQYTEEMPVKVPWSLPAARPAYDGEDAPVLLSSDPEHPAVKARLAAGDRLIAAPRAQAGERLVDAVAMMDKLRTDGPWESEQTHDSLRRYLLEETYELFDAVRGGNADELREELGDVLLQVLFHARIAEDAPVHPFNIDDVADSLVRKLGNRVPAVLAGESISLDEQLAQWEQRKAQEQKVKARGSSMDDVPTGQPALALAQKVLARVAQAGLPTDLVPSALTSVVVSADADAENDLRSAVLEFMDTVRVVESDVAAGRRGEDVPEELDVTPLGSITEDEWRTYWPHAVVEPELDADDEFDDDAEADAEFPDEDADADGETADSSAEADDDANVDADDADDADDADDTDKSD
;
A
#
# COMPACT_ATOMS: atom_id res chain seq x y z
N MET A 1 -29.69 -32.21 29.09
CA MET A 1 -28.49 -32.77 28.44
C MET A 1 -27.59 -31.58 28.11
N ALA A 2 -26.52 -31.75 27.32
CA ALA A 2 -25.63 -30.64 26.98
C ALA A 2 -25.32 -30.58 25.49
N VAL A 3 -25.16 -29.36 24.97
CA VAL A 3 -24.58 -29.11 23.65
C VAL A 3 -23.19 -28.52 23.87
N VAL A 4 -22.17 -29.20 23.37
CA VAL A 4 -20.79 -28.71 23.34
C VAL A 4 -20.52 -28.15 21.96
N LEU A 5 -20.32 -26.83 21.87
CA LEU A 5 -19.91 -26.16 20.64
C LEU A 5 -18.41 -25.89 20.65
N VAL A 6 -17.71 -26.47 19.69
CA VAL A 6 -16.28 -26.22 19.44
C VAL A 6 -16.11 -25.18 18.33
N ASP A 7 -14.96 -24.51 18.32
CA ASP A 7 -14.62 -23.61 17.23
C ASP A 7 -14.39 -24.42 15.94
N PRO A 8 -15.09 -24.14 14.83
CA PRO A 8 -14.90 -24.83 13.55
C PRO A 8 -13.45 -24.72 13.02
N ARG A 9 -12.69 -23.68 13.39
CA ARG A 9 -11.28 -23.51 13.02
C ARG A 9 -10.34 -24.32 13.91
N ARG A 10 -10.76 -24.59 15.14
CA ARG A 10 -9.98 -25.33 16.14
C ARG A 10 -10.85 -26.38 16.83
N PRO A 11 -11.41 -27.35 16.09
CA PRO A 11 -12.41 -28.26 16.62
C PRO A 11 -11.84 -29.26 17.65
N SER A 12 -10.52 -29.34 17.76
CA SER A 12 -9.82 -30.07 18.82
C SER A 12 -9.65 -29.27 20.12
N LEU A 13 -9.95 -27.97 20.14
CA LEU A 13 -9.93 -27.16 21.36
C LEU A 13 -11.30 -27.25 22.04
N ILE A 14 -11.32 -28.03 23.12
CA ILE A 14 -12.52 -28.28 23.91
C ILE A 14 -12.58 -27.29 25.10
N PRO A 15 -13.75 -26.68 25.38
CA PRO A 15 -13.95 -25.92 26.61
C PRO A 15 -13.68 -26.77 27.85
N VAL A 16 -12.93 -26.25 28.82
CA VAL A 16 -12.57 -27.02 30.04
C VAL A 16 -13.81 -27.58 30.75
N ASP A 17 -14.90 -26.82 30.78
CA ASP A 17 -16.19 -27.21 31.39
C ASP A 17 -16.87 -28.40 30.68
N ALA A 18 -16.44 -28.76 29.47
CA ALA A 18 -16.97 -29.89 28.70
C ALA A 18 -16.16 -31.19 28.90
N ILE A 19 -14.97 -31.15 29.50
CA ILE A 19 -14.06 -32.30 29.55
C ILE A 19 -14.72 -33.53 30.18
N ASP A 20 -15.32 -33.38 31.36
CA ASP A 20 -15.96 -34.49 32.08
C ASP A 20 -17.14 -35.09 31.28
N LEU A 21 -17.86 -34.26 30.53
CA LEU A 21 -19.02 -34.65 29.74
C LEU A 21 -18.63 -35.47 28.50
N LEU A 22 -17.48 -35.19 27.91
CA LEU A 22 -17.00 -35.86 26.70
C LEU A 22 -16.43 -37.27 26.94
N THR A 23 -16.30 -37.68 28.21
CA THR A 23 -15.88 -39.04 28.56
C THR A 23 -17.02 -40.07 28.53
N GLY A 24 -18.28 -39.59 28.47
CA GLY A 24 -19.49 -40.42 28.43
C GLY A 24 -20.03 -40.67 27.01
N ASP A 25 -21.32 -41.02 26.91
CA ASP A 25 -22.03 -41.14 25.62
C ASP A 25 -22.18 -39.77 24.96
N VAL A 26 -21.56 -39.61 23.79
CA VAL A 26 -21.50 -38.35 23.03
C VAL A 26 -22.01 -38.60 21.62
N GLN A 27 -22.98 -37.81 21.18
CA GLN A 27 -23.31 -37.70 19.76
C GLN A 27 -22.50 -36.58 19.12
N TYR A 28 -22.06 -36.77 17.88
CA TYR A 28 -21.42 -35.71 17.08
C TYR A 28 -22.10 -35.52 15.73
N THR A 29 -22.10 -34.28 15.26
CA THR A 29 -22.66 -33.89 13.95
C THR A 29 -21.62 -34.10 12.83
N GLU A 30 -22.09 -34.25 11.60
CA GLU A 30 -21.32 -34.73 10.45
C GLU A 30 -20.20 -33.80 9.99
N GLU A 31 -20.24 -32.51 10.33
CA GLU A 31 -19.19 -31.55 10.01
C GLU A 31 -17.92 -31.76 10.86
N MET A 32 -17.95 -32.67 11.83
CA MET A 32 -16.81 -32.91 12.72
C MET A 32 -15.65 -33.59 12.02
N PRO A 33 -14.44 -32.99 12.08
CA PRO A 33 -13.25 -33.66 11.57
C PRO A 33 -13.05 -34.97 12.30
N VAL A 34 -12.95 -36.06 11.54
CA VAL A 34 -12.91 -37.46 12.01
C VAL A 34 -11.97 -37.69 13.20
N LYS A 35 -10.85 -36.97 13.27
CA LYS A 35 -9.88 -37.05 14.37
C LYS A 35 -10.47 -36.72 15.75
N VAL A 36 -11.43 -35.80 15.82
CA VAL A 36 -12.06 -35.35 17.08
C VAL A 36 -12.92 -36.47 17.68
N PRO A 37 -13.98 -36.98 17.02
CA PRO A 37 -14.80 -38.04 17.59
C PRO A 37 -14.01 -39.34 17.82
N TRP A 38 -13.01 -39.66 16.99
CA TRP A 38 -12.17 -40.85 17.21
C TRP A 38 -11.28 -40.76 18.46
N SER A 39 -11.06 -39.57 18.99
CA SER A 39 -10.34 -39.37 20.25
C SER A 39 -11.21 -39.53 21.49
N LEU A 40 -12.54 -39.63 21.31
CA LEU A 40 -13.50 -39.74 22.39
C LEU A 40 -13.92 -41.21 22.59
N PRO A 41 -14.00 -41.68 23.84
CA PRO A 41 -14.13 -43.11 24.14
C PRO A 41 -15.49 -43.72 23.74
N ALA A 42 -16.56 -42.92 23.68
CA ALA A 42 -17.92 -43.37 23.36
C ALA A 42 -18.66 -42.37 22.45
N ALA A 43 -17.94 -41.76 21.50
CA ALA A 43 -18.55 -40.89 20.51
C ALA A 43 -19.21 -41.67 19.37
N ARG A 44 -20.42 -41.28 19.01
CA ARG A 44 -21.20 -41.84 17.90
C ARG A 44 -21.87 -40.73 17.08
N PRO A 45 -22.20 -40.96 15.81
CA PRO A 45 -22.81 -39.92 15.01
C PRO A 45 -24.26 -39.60 15.41
N ALA A 46 -24.72 -38.37 15.15
CA ALA A 46 -26.03 -37.87 15.52
C ALA A 46 -27.19 -38.29 14.57
N TYR A 47 -26.90 -38.97 13.45
CA TYR A 47 -27.89 -39.32 12.43
C TYR A 47 -28.69 -40.60 12.70
N ASP A 48 -28.39 -41.35 13.78
CA ASP A 48 -29.15 -42.55 14.16
C ASP A 48 -29.16 -42.79 15.69
N GLY A 49 -30.24 -43.40 16.18
CA GLY A 49 -30.43 -43.82 17.57
C GLY A 49 -31.03 -42.78 18.53
N GLU A 50 -31.07 -43.14 19.82
CA GLU A 50 -31.54 -42.26 20.89
C GLU A 50 -30.56 -41.11 21.15
N ASP A 51 -31.11 -39.98 21.62
CA ASP A 51 -30.34 -38.78 21.97
C ASP A 51 -29.33 -39.07 23.08
N ALA A 52 -28.04 -38.84 22.80
CA ALA A 52 -26.99 -38.92 23.80
C ALA A 52 -27.08 -37.75 24.81
N PRO A 53 -26.58 -37.93 26.04
CA PRO A 53 -26.47 -36.86 27.04
C PRO A 53 -25.68 -35.63 26.59
N VAL A 54 -24.81 -35.77 25.58
CA VAL A 54 -23.99 -34.71 25.03
C VAL A 54 -24.09 -34.72 23.50
N LEU A 55 -24.34 -33.56 22.90
CA LEU A 55 -24.19 -33.32 21.47
C LEU A 55 -22.96 -32.43 21.24
N LEU A 56 -21.97 -32.92 20.49
CA LEU A 56 -20.77 -32.21 20.08
C LEU A 56 -20.91 -31.73 18.63
N SER A 57 -20.70 -30.44 18.41
CA SER A 57 -20.79 -29.83 17.07
C SER A 57 -19.88 -28.61 16.97
N SER A 58 -19.54 -28.18 15.76
CA SER A 58 -18.90 -26.89 15.46
C SER A 58 -19.81 -25.95 14.71
N ASP A 59 -20.97 -26.44 14.27
CA ASP A 59 -21.97 -25.64 13.59
C ASP A 59 -23.10 -25.24 14.56
N PRO A 60 -23.11 -23.99 15.06
CA PRO A 60 -24.20 -23.50 15.90
C PRO A 60 -25.56 -23.52 15.20
N GLU A 61 -25.58 -23.52 13.86
CA GLU A 61 -26.80 -23.46 13.05
C GLU A 61 -27.34 -24.84 12.67
N HIS A 62 -26.62 -25.92 13.03
CA HIS A 62 -27.00 -27.29 12.72
C HIS A 62 -28.39 -27.65 13.31
N PRO A 63 -29.27 -28.35 12.56
CA PRO A 63 -30.64 -28.64 13.02
C PRO A 63 -30.70 -29.35 14.38
N ALA A 64 -29.82 -30.32 14.63
CA ALA A 64 -29.76 -31.04 15.92
C ALA A 64 -29.32 -30.12 17.07
N VAL A 65 -28.40 -29.18 16.82
CA VAL A 65 -27.95 -28.19 17.82
C VAL A 65 -29.11 -27.28 18.19
N LYS A 66 -29.77 -26.71 17.18
CA LYS A 66 -30.96 -25.86 17.37
C LYS A 66 -32.07 -26.58 18.13
N ALA A 67 -32.35 -27.85 17.79
CA ALA A 67 -33.36 -28.65 18.44
C ALA A 67 -33.03 -28.90 19.94
N ARG A 68 -31.79 -29.29 20.26
CA ARG A 68 -31.35 -29.52 21.65
C ARG A 68 -31.38 -28.22 22.48
N LEU A 69 -30.91 -27.11 21.91
CA LEU A 69 -30.95 -25.81 22.59
C LEU A 69 -32.39 -25.34 22.80
N ALA A 70 -33.29 -25.53 21.83
CA ALA A 70 -34.71 -25.22 21.97
C ALA A 70 -35.40 -26.10 23.03
N ALA A 71 -34.94 -27.35 23.21
CA ALA A 71 -35.38 -28.24 24.28
C ALA A 71 -34.83 -27.88 25.68
N GLY A 72 -33.95 -26.87 25.78
CA GLY A 72 -33.40 -26.36 27.03
C GLY A 72 -32.09 -27.00 27.47
N ASP A 73 -31.37 -27.69 26.57
CA ASP A 73 -30.05 -28.21 26.89
C ASP A 73 -29.04 -27.12 27.21
N ARG A 74 -28.12 -27.43 28.14
CA ARG A 74 -27.06 -26.50 28.53
C ARG A 74 -26.05 -26.35 27.39
N LEU A 75 -25.86 -25.13 26.92
CA LEU A 75 -24.78 -24.79 26.00
C LEU A 75 -23.44 -24.66 26.75
N ILE A 76 -22.41 -25.34 26.24
CA ILE A 76 -21.02 -25.18 26.65
C ILE A 76 -20.23 -24.88 25.37
N ALA A 77 -19.74 -23.65 25.24
CA ALA A 77 -19.05 -23.21 24.04
C ALA A 77 -17.71 -22.59 24.40
N ALA A 78 -16.74 -22.69 23.48
CA ALA A 78 -15.55 -21.85 23.55
C ALA A 78 -15.96 -20.37 23.41
N PRO A 79 -15.17 -19.41 23.93
CA PRO A 79 -15.35 -18.00 23.61
C PRO A 79 -15.45 -17.84 22.09
N ARG A 80 -16.35 -16.96 21.63
CA ARG A 80 -16.48 -16.66 20.20
C ARG A 80 -15.13 -16.18 19.66
N ALA A 81 -14.86 -16.55 18.41
CA ALA A 81 -13.74 -16.03 17.65
C ALA A 81 -13.65 -14.51 17.79
N GLN A 82 -12.48 -14.01 18.16
CA GLN A 82 -12.21 -12.59 18.28
C GLN A 82 -12.14 -11.95 16.89
N ALA A 83 -12.59 -10.70 16.80
CA ALA A 83 -12.40 -9.91 15.60
C ALA A 83 -10.90 -9.82 15.28
N GLY A 84 -10.52 -10.12 14.03
CA GLY A 84 -9.13 -10.13 13.59
C GLY A 84 -8.45 -11.50 13.56
N GLU A 85 -9.06 -12.57 14.08
CA GLU A 85 -8.44 -13.91 14.03
C GLU A 85 -8.16 -14.43 12.61
N ARG A 86 -8.86 -13.94 11.59
CA ARG A 86 -8.57 -14.26 10.17
C ARG A 86 -7.28 -13.63 9.66
N LEU A 87 -6.82 -12.54 10.28
CA LEU A 87 -5.52 -11.95 9.94
C LEU A 87 -4.38 -12.93 10.24
N VAL A 88 -4.49 -13.71 11.33
CA VAL A 88 -3.49 -14.73 11.67
C VAL A 88 -3.42 -15.83 10.62
N ASP A 89 -4.56 -16.24 10.04
CA ASP A 89 -4.56 -17.19 8.91
C ASP A 89 -3.87 -16.58 7.69
N ALA A 90 -4.16 -15.30 7.39
CA ALA A 90 -3.57 -14.61 6.25
C ALA A 90 -2.05 -14.45 6.41
N VAL A 91 -1.56 -14.18 7.62
CA VAL A 91 -0.12 -14.17 7.93
C VAL A 91 0.51 -15.53 7.65
N ALA A 92 -0.09 -16.61 8.14
CA ALA A 92 0.42 -17.97 7.91
C ALA A 92 0.37 -18.36 6.42
N MET A 93 -0.66 -17.92 5.70
CA MET A 93 -0.79 -18.14 4.27
C MET A 93 0.29 -17.38 3.50
N MET A 94 0.55 -16.11 3.85
CA MET A 94 1.61 -15.31 3.25
C MET A 94 2.99 -15.92 3.52
N ASP A 95 3.26 -16.39 4.73
CA ASP A 95 4.53 -17.08 5.02
C ASP A 95 4.72 -18.32 4.14
N LYS A 96 3.67 -19.12 3.98
CA LYS A 96 3.69 -20.28 3.09
C LYS A 96 3.90 -19.86 1.63
N LEU A 97 3.18 -18.86 1.15
CA LEU A 97 3.32 -18.36 -0.22
C LEU A 97 4.72 -17.82 -0.46
N ARG A 98 5.28 -17.03 0.47
CA ARG A 98 6.66 -16.54 0.38
C ARG A 98 7.69 -17.68 0.33
N THR A 99 7.46 -18.75 1.10
CA THR A 99 8.39 -19.87 1.23
C THR A 99 8.34 -20.82 0.03
N ASP A 100 7.14 -21.17 -0.41
CA ASP A 100 6.91 -22.23 -1.41
C ASP A 100 6.51 -21.69 -2.80
N GLY A 101 6.04 -20.45 -2.88
CA GLY A 101 5.47 -19.83 -4.07
C GLY A 101 6.54 -19.30 -5.02
N PRO A 102 6.45 -19.59 -6.33
CA PRO A 102 7.48 -19.20 -7.29
C PRO A 102 7.49 -17.69 -7.57
N TRP A 103 6.33 -17.03 -7.52
CA TRP A 103 6.24 -15.59 -7.77
C TRP A 103 6.49 -14.79 -6.48
N GLU A 104 5.93 -15.26 -5.38
CA GLU A 104 5.96 -14.60 -4.07
C GLU A 104 7.37 -14.59 -3.47
N SER A 105 8.15 -15.64 -3.70
CA SER A 105 9.56 -15.72 -3.27
C SER A 105 10.48 -14.75 -4.02
N GLU A 106 10.14 -14.37 -5.25
CA GLU A 106 10.92 -13.43 -6.07
C GLU A 106 10.56 -11.95 -5.80
N GLN A 107 9.46 -11.68 -5.10
CA GLN A 107 9.04 -10.30 -4.83
C GLN A 107 10.02 -9.56 -3.92
N THR A 108 10.15 -8.26 -4.18
CA THR A 108 10.95 -7.31 -3.41
C THR A 108 10.07 -6.12 -3.03
N HIS A 109 10.52 -5.29 -2.09
CA HIS A 109 9.81 -4.05 -1.79
C HIS A 109 9.63 -3.17 -3.03
N ASP A 110 10.64 -3.10 -3.90
CA ASP A 110 10.59 -2.27 -5.11
C ASP A 110 9.65 -2.82 -6.18
N SER A 111 9.63 -4.14 -6.41
CA SER A 111 8.73 -4.75 -7.40
C SER A 111 7.26 -4.58 -7.02
N LEU A 112 6.95 -4.49 -5.73
CA LEU A 112 5.59 -4.36 -5.21
C LEU A 112 5.04 -2.93 -5.18
N ARG A 113 5.90 -1.91 -5.29
CA ARG A 113 5.49 -0.49 -5.22
C ARG A 113 4.40 -0.11 -6.22
N ARG A 114 4.46 -0.67 -7.43
CA ARG A 114 3.46 -0.42 -8.47
C ARG A 114 2.08 -0.92 -8.03
N TYR A 115 2.01 -2.18 -7.61
CA TYR A 115 0.77 -2.81 -7.17
C TYR A 115 0.16 -2.05 -5.99
N LEU A 116 0.95 -1.72 -4.96
CA LEU A 116 0.46 -0.92 -3.84
C LEU A 116 -0.18 0.42 -4.27
N LEU A 117 0.36 1.07 -5.29
CA LEU A 117 -0.22 2.31 -5.81
C LEU A 117 -1.53 2.06 -6.58
N GLU A 118 -1.56 1.01 -7.40
CA GLU A 118 -2.77 0.56 -8.10
C GLU A 118 -3.90 0.25 -7.09
N GLU A 119 -3.66 -0.62 -6.10
CA GLU A 119 -4.65 -0.97 -5.05
C GLU A 119 -5.13 0.25 -4.25
N THR A 120 -4.26 1.26 -4.06
CA THR A 120 -4.65 2.49 -3.36
C THR A 120 -5.66 3.30 -4.18
N TYR A 121 -5.51 3.35 -5.51
CA TYR A 121 -6.45 4.04 -6.38
C TYR A 121 -7.74 3.25 -6.58
N GLU A 122 -7.66 1.93 -6.69
CA GLU A 122 -8.84 1.06 -6.75
C GLU A 122 -9.66 1.19 -5.45
N LEU A 123 -9.00 1.22 -4.29
CA LEU A 123 -9.66 1.55 -3.02
C LEU A 123 -10.35 2.93 -3.03
N PHE A 124 -9.74 3.96 -3.63
CA PHE A 124 -10.38 5.28 -3.74
C PHE A 124 -11.63 5.24 -4.63
N ASP A 125 -11.59 4.50 -5.73
CA ASP A 125 -12.73 4.31 -6.61
C ASP A 125 -13.84 3.52 -5.91
N ALA A 126 -13.52 2.47 -5.17
CA ALA A 126 -14.49 1.71 -4.37
C ALA A 126 -15.17 2.56 -3.29
N VAL A 127 -14.39 3.40 -2.57
CA VAL A 127 -14.94 4.37 -1.60
C VAL A 127 -15.90 5.34 -2.27
N ARG A 128 -15.56 5.82 -3.47
CA ARG A 128 -16.39 6.75 -4.24
C ARG A 128 -17.66 6.08 -4.78
N GLY A 129 -17.56 4.81 -5.20
CA GLY A 129 -18.66 4.02 -5.71
C GLY A 129 -19.70 3.66 -4.65
N GLY A 130 -19.29 3.57 -3.38
CA GLY A 130 -20.17 3.26 -2.25
C GLY A 130 -20.62 1.78 -2.20
N ASN A 131 -19.96 0.92 -2.96
CA ASN A 131 -20.18 -0.52 -2.96
C ASN A 131 -19.38 -1.17 -1.82
N ALA A 132 -20.09 -1.75 -0.84
CA ALA A 132 -19.45 -2.32 0.34
C ALA A 132 -18.68 -3.62 0.06
N ASP A 133 -19.06 -4.38 -0.97
CA ASP A 133 -18.37 -5.62 -1.33
C ASP A 133 -17.04 -5.32 -2.02
N GLU A 134 -17.05 -4.38 -2.97
CA GLU A 134 -15.85 -3.87 -3.65
C GLU A 134 -14.92 -3.19 -2.66
N LEU A 135 -15.43 -2.32 -1.77
CA LEU A 135 -14.62 -1.72 -0.71
C LEU A 135 -13.94 -2.78 0.18
N ARG A 136 -14.60 -3.91 0.46
CA ARG A 136 -14.01 -4.99 1.26
C ARG A 136 -12.90 -5.72 0.48
N GLU A 137 -13.08 -5.89 -0.82
CA GLU A 137 -12.09 -6.50 -1.72
C GLU A 137 -10.82 -5.65 -1.77
N GLU A 138 -10.94 -4.36 -2.09
CA GLU A 138 -9.80 -3.44 -2.17
C GLU A 138 -9.07 -3.25 -0.84
N LEU A 139 -9.80 -3.22 0.28
CA LEU A 139 -9.18 -3.22 1.61
C LEU A 139 -8.39 -4.52 1.88
N GLY A 140 -8.83 -5.63 1.29
CA GLY A 140 -8.12 -6.91 1.30
C GLY A 140 -6.82 -6.85 0.52
N ASP A 141 -6.81 -6.22 -0.65
CA ASP A 141 -5.62 -6.11 -1.49
C ASP A 141 -4.59 -5.14 -0.92
N VAL A 142 -5.03 -4.01 -0.35
CA VAL A 142 -4.13 -3.15 0.43
C VAL A 142 -3.56 -3.89 1.65
N LEU A 143 -4.35 -4.73 2.33
CA LEU A 143 -3.86 -5.57 3.42
C LEU A 143 -2.86 -6.62 2.94
N LEU A 144 -3.08 -7.22 1.76
CA LEU A 144 -2.15 -8.16 1.14
C LEU A 144 -0.79 -7.50 0.90
N GLN A 145 -0.76 -6.26 0.44
CA GLN A 145 0.49 -5.50 0.29
C GLN A 145 1.22 -5.32 1.64
N VAL A 146 0.50 -5.00 2.72
CA VAL A 146 1.10 -4.90 4.07
C VAL A 146 1.72 -6.23 4.50
N LEU A 147 1.03 -7.35 4.27
CA LEU A 147 1.52 -8.70 4.60
C LEU A 147 2.77 -9.06 3.78
N PHE A 148 2.79 -8.75 2.49
CA PHE A 148 3.96 -8.96 1.63
C PHE A 148 5.18 -8.18 2.13
N HIS A 149 5.02 -6.87 2.35
CA HIS A 149 6.13 -6.03 2.81
C HIS A 149 6.63 -6.47 4.19
N ALA A 150 5.73 -6.82 5.12
CA ALA A 150 6.15 -7.35 6.42
C ALA A 150 6.94 -8.66 6.26
N ARG A 151 6.45 -9.61 5.45
CA ARG A 151 7.10 -10.90 5.28
C ARG A 151 8.42 -10.81 4.52
N ILE A 152 8.56 -9.90 3.57
CA ILE A 152 9.86 -9.61 2.90
C ILE A 152 10.85 -9.01 3.89
N ALA A 153 10.39 -8.13 4.80
CA ALA A 153 11.26 -7.53 5.80
C ALA A 153 11.80 -8.54 6.82
N GLU A 154 11.09 -9.64 7.05
CA GLU A 154 11.60 -10.75 7.88
C GLU A 154 12.85 -11.41 7.28
N ASP A 155 12.99 -11.41 5.94
CA ASP A 155 14.16 -11.95 5.25
C ASP A 155 15.38 -11.01 5.31
N ALA A 156 15.21 -9.78 5.82
CA ALA A 156 16.26 -8.76 5.76
C ALA A 156 17.46 -9.13 6.65
N PRO A 157 18.71 -9.04 6.15
CA PRO A 157 19.90 -9.36 6.92
C PRO A 157 20.19 -8.31 8.01
N VAL A 158 19.65 -7.10 7.87
CA VAL A 158 19.89 -5.96 8.76
C VAL A 158 18.54 -5.36 9.15
N HIS A 159 18.30 -5.25 10.46
CA HIS A 159 17.04 -4.77 11.04
C HIS A 159 15.77 -5.47 10.52
N PRO A 160 15.71 -6.82 10.54
CA PRO A 160 14.48 -7.53 10.17
C PRO A 160 13.35 -7.19 11.13
N PHE A 161 12.13 -7.20 10.61
CA PHE A 161 10.89 -7.07 11.37
C PHE A 161 9.79 -7.89 10.71
N ASN A 162 8.76 -8.24 11.48
CA ASN A 162 7.62 -9.01 11.01
C ASN A 162 6.30 -8.23 11.09
N ILE A 163 5.19 -8.89 10.76
CA ILE A 163 3.84 -8.30 10.84
C ILE A 163 3.45 -7.88 12.27
N ASP A 164 3.91 -8.62 13.28
CA ASP A 164 3.64 -8.29 14.68
C ASP A 164 4.37 -7.01 15.07
N ASP A 165 5.61 -6.80 14.62
CA ASP A 165 6.35 -5.55 14.83
C ASP A 165 5.65 -4.35 14.17
N VAL A 166 5.07 -4.55 12.98
CA VAL A 166 4.26 -3.52 12.29
C VAL A 166 3.01 -3.18 13.12
N ALA A 167 2.29 -4.20 13.60
CA ALA A 167 1.11 -4.02 14.44
C ALA A 167 1.46 -3.34 15.77
N ASP A 168 2.55 -3.74 16.41
CA ASP A 168 3.06 -3.14 17.66
C ASP A 168 3.41 -1.66 17.47
N SER A 169 4.07 -1.33 16.36
CA SER A 169 4.39 0.05 15.99
C SER A 169 3.11 0.89 15.83
N LEU A 170 2.09 0.35 15.15
CA LEU A 170 0.80 1.01 15.00
C LEU A 170 0.08 1.20 16.35
N VAL A 171 0.02 0.16 17.19
CA VAL A 171 -0.63 0.20 18.51
C VAL A 171 0.06 1.22 19.41
N ARG A 172 1.39 1.23 19.47
CA ARG A 172 2.16 2.23 20.25
C ARG A 172 1.90 3.65 19.74
N LYS A 173 1.87 3.84 18.42
CA LYS A 173 1.60 5.14 17.79
C LYS A 173 0.19 5.64 18.11
N LEU A 174 -0.83 4.79 18.00
CA LEU A 174 -2.21 5.14 18.36
C LEU A 174 -2.34 5.40 19.87
N GLY A 175 -1.75 4.53 20.70
CA GLY A 175 -1.65 4.68 22.15
C GLY A 175 -1.07 6.03 22.57
N ASN A 176 0.00 6.43 21.89
CA ASN A 176 0.65 7.71 22.15
C ASN A 176 -0.19 8.89 21.65
N ARG A 177 -0.90 8.80 20.52
CA ARG A 177 -1.56 9.96 19.92
C ARG A 177 -2.95 10.28 20.49
N VAL A 178 -3.68 9.29 20.99
CA VAL A 178 -5.05 9.48 21.51
C VAL A 178 -5.26 8.90 22.92
N PRO A 179 -4.42 9.25 23.91
CA PRO A 179 -4.50 8.65 25.24
C PRO A 179 -5.80 8.98 25.98
N ALA A 180 -6.37 10.18 25.79
CA ALA A 180 -7.64 10.57 26.42
C ALA A 180 -8.80 9.68 25.96
N VAL A 181 -8.88 9.41 24.65
CA VAL A 181 -9.92 8.53 24.08
C VAL A 181 -9.74 7.10 24.60
N LEU A 182 -8.51 6.59 24.66
CA LEU A 182 -8.22 5.26 25.16
C LEU A 182 -8.43 5.12 26.68
N ALA A 183 -8.29 6.22 27.44
CA ALA A 183 -8.62 6.29 28.85
C ALA A 183 -10.14 6.44 29.13
N GLY A 184 -10.95 6.58 28.08
CA GLY A 184 -12.40 6.77 28.19
C GLY A 184 -12.81 8.19 28.63
N GLU A 185 -11.92 9.16 28.49
CA GLU A 185 -12.20 10.56 28.79
C GLU A 185 -13.04 11.18 27.67
N SER A 186 -13.96 12.09 28.04
CA SER A 186 -14.71 12.88 27.07
C SER A 186 -13.88 14.08 26.64
N ILE A 187 -13.50 14.12 25.36
CA ILE A 187 -12.73 15.20 24.73
C ILE A 187 -13.50 15.71 23.49
N SER A 188 -13.45 17.00 23.21
CA SER A 188 -14.04 17.55 21.99
C SER A 188 -13.20 17.20 20.74
N LEU A 189 -13.80 17.28 19.55
CA LEU A 189 -13.11 17.03 18.28
C LEU A 189 -11.89 17.96 18.10
N ASP A 190 -12.06 19.26 18.38
CA ASP A 190 -11.01 20.26 18.21
C ASP A 190 -9.84 19.99 19.17
N GLU A 191 -10.12 19.64 20.42
CA GLU A 191 -9.10 19.27 21.40
C GLU A 191 -8.38 17.97 21.00
N GLN A 192 -9.11 16.98 20.47
CA GLN A 192 -8.52 15.75 19.97
C GLN A 192 -7.58 16.00 18.78
N LEU A 193 -7.98 16.83 17.82
CA LEU A 193 -7.16 17.21 16.67
C LEU A 193 -5.91 17.99 17.10
N ALA A 194 -6.06 18.92 18.05
CA ALA A 194 -4.94 19.68 18.60
C ALA A 194 -3.94 18.77 19.33
N GLN A 195 -4.42 17.83 20.16
CA GLN A 195 -3.56 16.83 20.82
C GLN A 195 -2.85 15.93 19.80
N TRP A 196 -3.56 15.50 18.75
CA TRP A 196 -3.00 14.66 17.69
C TRP A 196 -1.83 15.36 16.99
N GLU A 197 -2.03 16.60 16.52
CA GLU A 197 -0.98 17.36 15.83
C GLU A 197 0.18 17.72 16.77
N GLN A 198 -0.10 18.06 18.04
CA GLN A 198 0.95 18.32 19.03
C GLN A 198 1.87 17.11 19.23
N ARG A 199 1.30 15.92 19.40
CA ARG A 199 2.07 14.69 19.64
C ARG A 199 2.81 14.21 18.39
N LYS A 200 2.18 14.34 17.23
CA LYS A 200 2.83 14.11 15.93
C LYS A 200 4.03 15.03 15.73
N ALA A 201 3.92 16.31 16.08
CA ALA A 201 5.04 17.26 16.01
C ALA A 201 6.17 16.90 16.98
N GLN A 202 5.86 16.43 18.20
CA GLN A 202 6.87 15.95 19.15
C GLN A 202 7.60 14.71 18.63
N GLU A 203 6.89 13.73 18.07
CA GLU A 203 7.50 12.55 17.42
C GLU A 203 8.43 12.96 16.27
N GLN A 204 7.99 13.89 15.42
CA GLN A 204 8.78 14.38 14.29
C GLN A 204 10.06 15.08 14.77
N LYS A 205 10.00 15.87 15.85
CA LYS A 205 11.18 16.54 16.44
C LYS A 205 12.22 15.57 16.99
N VAL A 206 11.80 14.40 17.49
CA VAL A 206 12.73 13.35 17.95
C VAL A 206 13.40 12.63 16.77
N LYS A 207 12.72 12.55 15.61
CA LYS A 207 13.22 11.90 14.39
C LYS A 207 14.05 12.82 13.50
N ALA A 208 13.70 14.11 13.40
CA ALA A 208 14.39 15.10 12.60
C ALA A 208 15.78 15.35 13.21
N ARG A 209 16.81 14.74 12.60
CA ARG A 209 18.21 14.86 13.04
C ARG A 209 19.01 15.86 12.20
N GLY A 210 18.50 16.31 11.06
CA GLY A 210 19.18 17.29 10.20
C GLY A 210 18.24 18.36 9.69
N SER A 211 17.45 18.03 8.68
CA SER A 211 16.69 18.98 7.86
C SER A 211 15.19 18.96 8.16
N SER A 212 14.50 20.10 7.97
CA SER A 212 13.03 20.15 7.99
C SER A 212 12.40 19.36 6.82
N MET A 213 13.18 19.05 5.78
CA MET A 213 12.81 18.24 4.61
C MET A 213 13.07 16.73 4.80
N ASP A 214 13.61 16.32 5.96
CA ASP A 214 13.76 14.90 6.28
C ASP A 214 12.38 14.23 6.42
N ASP A 215 12.32 12.96 6.01
CA ASP A 215 11.11 12.11 5.99
C ASP A 215 9.95 12.64 5.13
N VAL A 216 10.20 13.56 4.18
CA VAL A 216 9.20 13.97 3.18
C VAL A 216 9.15 12.90 2.07
N PRO A 217 8.04 12.16 1.89
CA PRO A 217 7.93 11.16 0.84
C PRO A 217 7.82 11.81 -0.53
N THR A 218 8.90 11.77 -1.31
CA THR A 218 9.01 12.43 -2.62
C THR A 218 8.23 11.72 -3.73
N GLY A 219 7.80 10.47 -3.52
CA GLY A 219 7.02 9.70 -4.49
C GLY A 219 5.54 10.09 -4.62
N GLN A 220 5.04 11.02 -3.80
CA GLN A 220 3.66 11.53 -3.90
C GLN A 220 3.47 12.40 -5.17
N PRO A 221 2.26 12.54 -5.71
CA PRO A 221 1.94 13.49 -6.78
C PRO A 221 2.45 14.92 -6.47
N ALA A 222 2.85 15.66 -7.50
CA ALA A 222 3.62 16.89 -7.34
C ALA A 222 2.88 17.95 -6.51
N LEU A 223 1.56 18.07 -6.70
CA LEU A 223 0.72 18.97 -5.90
C LEU A 223 0.70 18.60 -4.41
N ALA A 224 0.55 17.31 -4.09
CA ALA A 224 0.55 16.83 -2.70
C ALA A 224 1.93 16.99 -2.06
N LEU A 225 3.00 16.75 -2.84
CA LEU A 225 4.37 16.99 -2.41
C LEU A 225 4.61 18.48 -2.13
N ALA A 226 4.21 19.37 -3.04
CA ALA A 226 4.31 20.83 -2.88
C ALA A 226 3.60 21.30 -1.60
N GLN A 227 2.33 20.90 -1.41
CA GLN A 227 1.58 21.26 -0.20
C GLN A 227 2.28 20.81 1.09
N LYS A 228 2.85 19.60 1.09
CA LYS A 228 3.57 19.07 2.25
C LYS A 228 4.87 19.83 2.52
N VAL A 229 5.63 20.12 1.47
CA VAL A 229 6.88 20.91 1.56
C VAL A 229 6.59 22.32 2.05
N LEU A 230 5.57 22.99 1.50
CA LEU A 230 5.11 24.31 1.95
C LEU A 230 4.71 24.31 3.43
N ALA A 231 3.99 23.28 3.88
CA ALA A 231 3.64 23.13 5.29
C ALA A 231 4.87 22.95 6.19
N ARG A 232 5.91 22.22 5.72
CA ARG A 232 7.17 22.02 6.45
C ARG A 232 7.97 23.31 6.57
N VAL A 233 8.17 24.05 5.48
CA VAL A 233 8.93 25.31 5.52
C VAL A 233 8.21 26.38 6.35
N ALA A 234 6.87 26.43 6.30
CA ALA A 234 6.09 27.33 7.15
C ALA A 234 6.28 27.01 8.65
N GLN A 235 6.31 25.72 9.01
CA GLN A 235 6.61 25.30 10.38
C GLN A 235 8.06 25.57 10.80
N ALA A 236 9.00 25.55 9.85
CA ALA A 236 10.41 25.89 10.07
C ALA A 236 10.67 27.42 10.12
N GLY A 237 9.64 28.24 9.87
CA GLY A 237 9.74 29.70 9.93
C GLY A 237 10.33 30.37 8.69
N LEU A 238 10.32 29.68 7.54
CA LEU A 238 10.78 30.27 6.28
C LEU A 238 9.85 31.44 5.86
N PRO A 239 10.39 32.63 5.56
CA PRO A 239 9.61 33.74 5.03
C PRO A 239 8.91 33.38 3.71
N THR A 240 7.64 33.76 3.58
CA THR A 240 6.80 33.37 2.42
C THR A 240 7.29 33.95 1.10
N ASP A 241 8.02 35.07 1.12
CA ASP A 241 8.60 35.70 -0.06
C ASP A 241 9.80 34.93 -0.65
N LEU A 242 10.41 34.03 0.13
CA LEU A 242 11.48 33.15 -0.34
C LEU A 242 10.95 31.89 -1.05
N VAL A 243 9.63 31.66 -1.02
CA VAL A 243 8.99 30.54 -1.72
C VAL A 243 8.86 30.87 -3.21
N PRO A 244 9.43 30.07 -4.13
CA PRO A 244 9.31 30.32 -5.56
C PRO A 244 7.86 30.27 -6.05
N SER A 245 7.50 31.15 -6.98
CA SER A 245 6.14 31.21 -7.55
C SER A 245 5.73 29.88 -8.22
N ALA A 246 6.69 29.14 -8.78
CA ALA A 246 6.49 27.82 -9.37
C ALA A 246 5.86 26.79 -8.40
N LEU A 247 6.04 26.94 -7.08
CA LEU A 247 5.42 26.06 -6.08
C LEU A 247 3.99 26.49 -5.70
N THR A 248 3.58 27.70 -6.08
CA THR A 248 2.30 28.31 -5.68
C THR A 248 1.32 28.54 -6.82
N SER A 249 1.81 28.47 -8.07
CA SER A 249 1.03 28.66 -9.29
C SER A 249 1.38 27.58 -10.30
N VAL A 250 0.37 26.82 -10.73
CA VAL A 250 0.51 25.74 -11.71
C VAL A 250 -0.28 26.10 -12.96
N VAL A 251 0.37 26.00 -14.12
CA VAL A 251 -0.26 26.21 -15.43
C VAL A 251 -0.41 24.86 -16.11
N VAL A 252 -1.65 24.51 -16.49
CA VAL A 252 -1.94 23.27 -17.22
C VAL A 252 -2.26 23.65 -18.67
N SER A 253 -1.47 23.13 -19.61
CA SER A 253 -1.66 23.30 -21.05
C SER A 253 -1.41 21.97 -21.76
N ALA A 254 -1.81 21.86 -23.03
CA ALA A 254 -1.64 20.64 -23.81
C ALA A 254 -0.18 20.32 -24.14
N ASP A 255 0.69 21.33 -24.13
CA ASP A 255 2.08 21.24 -24.60
C ASP A 255 3.10 21.20 -23.44
N ALA A 256 2.65 21.13 -22.19
CA ALA A 256 3.51 21.14 -21.00
C ALA A 256 3.18 19.99 -20.03
N ASP A 257 4.22 19.43 -19.41
CA ASP A 257 4.07 18.40 -18.37
C ASP A 257 4.06 19.07 -16.99
N ALA A 258 2.91 19.63 -16.63
CA ALA A 258 2.73 20.37 -15.38
C ALA A 258 3.06 19.54 -14.11
N GLU A 259 2.88 18.22 -14.15
CA GLU A 259 3.21 17.33 -13.03
C GLU A 259 4.72 17.21 -12.87
N ASN A 260 5.46 16.97 -13.96
CA ASN A 260 6.91 16.85 -13.91
C ASN A 260 7.60 18.20 -13.64
N ASP A 261 7.08 19.29 -14.21
CA ASP A 261 7.59 20.65 -13.99
C ASP A 261 7.47 21.05 -12.52
N LEU A 262 6.27 20.88 -11.93
CA LEU A 262 6.06 21.17 -10.51
C LEU A 262 6.90 20.24 -9.63
N ARG A 263 6.99 18.94 -9.96
CA ARG A 263 7.81 17.99 -9.20
C ARG A 263 9.27 18.44 -9.16
N SER A 264 9.82 18.81 -10.31
CA SER A 264 11.21 19.27 -10.43
C SER A 264 11.45 20.51 -9.59
N ALA A 265 10.56 21.51 -9.70
CA ALA A 265 10.64 22.74 -8.89
C ALA A 265 10.56 22.46 -7.38
N VAL A 266 9.70 21.53 -6.94
CA VAL A 266 9.57 21.16 -5.53
C VAL A 266 10.83 20.45 -5.02
N LEU A 267 11.42 19.55 -5.80
CA LEU A 267 12.64 18.84 -5.41
C LEU A 267 13.85 19.79 -5.32
N GLU A 268 14.01 20.68 -6.31
CA GLU A 268 15.05 21.71 -6.28
C GLU A 268 14.90 22.66 -5.08
N PHE A 269 13.65 23.04 -4.76
CA PHE A 269 13.37 23.84 -3.57
C PHE A 269 13.70 23.08 -2.28
N MET A 270 13.39 21.78 -2.19
CA MET A 270 13.78 20.95 -1.04
C MET A 270 15.31 20.89 -0.87
N ASP A 271 16.06 20.78 -1.97
CA ASP A 271 17.52 20.77 -1.93
C ASP A 271 18.10 22.13 -1.53
N THR A 272 17.51 23.22 -2.04
CA THR A 272 17.84 24.59 -1.59
C THR A 272 17.65 24.74 -0.09
N VAL A 273 16.52 24.30 0.46
CA VAL A 273 16.25 24.36 1.90
C VAL A 273 17.30 23.55 2.68
N ARG A 274 17.65 22.34 2.24
CA ARG A 274 18.68 21.51 2.89
C ARG A 274 20.04 22.19 2.92
N VAL A 275 20.45 22.81 1.81
CA VAL A 275 21.73 23.54 1.72
C VAL A 275 21.72 24.72 2.70
N VAL A 276 20.67 25.53 2.70
CA VAL A 276 20.57 26.69 3.60
C VAL A 276 20.56 26.26 5.07
N GLU A 277 19.83 25.19 5.40
CA GLU A 277 19.83 24.62 6.76
C GLU A 277 21.22 24.14 7.17
N SER A 278 21.95 23.50 6.27
CA SER A 278 23.35 23.09 6.48
C SER A 278 24.27 24.29 6.70
N ASP A 279 24.13 25.34 5.90
CA ASP A 279 24.94 26.56 6.00
C ASP A 279 24.66 27.33 7.30
N VAL A 280 23.39 27.39 7.73
CA VAL A 280 23.01 27.94 9.04
C VAL A 280 23.63 27.11 10.18
N ALA A 281 23.61 25.78 10.07
CA ALA A 281 24.25 24.90 11.05
C ALA A 281 25.76 25.19 11.16
N ALA A 282 26.43 25.26 10.02
CA ALA A 282 27.86 25.56 9.93
C ALA A 282 28.18 26.96 10.50
N GLY A 283 27.37 27.96 10.16
CA GLY A 283 27.50 29.33 10.67
C GLY A 283 27.31 29.44 12.19
N ARG A 284 26.41 28.64 12.78
CA ARG A 284 26.19 28.57 14.23
C ARG A 284 27.30 27.83 14.98
N ARG A 285 27.92 26.84 14.35
CA ARG A 285 29.00 26.02 14.94
C ARG A 285 30.31 26.79 15.10
N GLY A 286 30.64 27.67 14.14
CA GLY A 286 31.97 28.30 14.05
C GLY A 286 33.08 27.32 13.62
N GLU A 287 34.34 27.76 13.58
CA GLU A 287 35.49 26.96 13.07
C GLU A 287 36.00 25.87 14.04
N ASP A 288 35.47 25.79 15.28
CA ASP A 288 36.10 25.03 16.37
C ASP A 288 35.65 23.55 16.51
N VAL A 289 34.64 23.08 15.75
CA VAL A 289 34.12 21.69 15.85
C VAL A 289 34.07 21.01 14.47
N PRO A 290 34.72 19.84 14.27
CA PRO A 290 34.62 19.06 13.04
C PRO A 290 33.19 18.59 12.76
N GLU A 291 32.77 18.64 11.49
CA GLU A 291 31.42 18.28 11.02
C GLU A 291 30.98 16.86 11.43
N GLU A 292 31.90 15.91 11.40
CA GLU A 292 31.66 14.51 11.76
C GLU A 292 31.32 14.28 13.25
N LEU A 293 31.53 15.29 14.11
CA LEU A 293 31.31 15.23 15.55
C LEU A 293 30.18 16.14 16.05
N ASP A 294 29.54 16.91 15.16
CA ASP A 294 28.45 17.80 15.53
C ASP A 294 27.11 17.07 15.56
N VAL A 295 26.70 16.69 16.77
CA VAL A 295 25.41 16.06 17.04
C VAL A 295 24.36 17.08 17.50
N THR A 296 24.64 18.38 17.36
CA THR A 296 23.75 19.44 17.83
C THR A 296 22.56 19.58 16.88
N PRO A 297 21.31 19.42 17.37
CA PRO A 297 20.14 19.66 16.54
C PRO A 297 20.12 21.11 16.03
N LEU A 298 19.77 21.28 14.77
CA LEU A 298 19.72 22.59 14.09
C LEU A 298 18.94 23.65 14.89
N GLY A 299 17.91 23.25 15.63
CA GLY A 299 17.05 24.16 16.40
C GLY A 299 16.15 25.01 15.48
N SER A 300 15.54 26.07 16.03
CA SER A 300 14.74 27.01 15.23
C SER A 300 15.66 27.96 14.47
N ILE A 301 15.46 28.12 13.16
CA ILE A 301 16.13 29.12 12.33
C ILE A 301 15.33 30.43 12.38
N THR A 302 16.01 31.55 12.56
CA THR A 302 15.38 32.88 12.54
C THR A 302 15.20 33.39 11.12
N GLU A 303 14.28 34.33 10.93
CA GLU A 303 14.08 34.98 9.61
C GLU A 303 15.37 35.60 9.06
N ASP A 304 16.17 36.26 9.90
CA ASP A 304 17.43 36.89 9.48
C ASP A 304 18.45 35.85 9.01
N GLU A 305 18.53 34.69 9.67
CA GLU A 305 19.40 33.60 9.24
C GLU A 305 18.93 32.98 7.92
N TRP A 306 17.62 32.75 7.76
CA TRP A 306 17.07 32.32 6.47
C TRP A 306 17.50 33.28 5.37
N ARG A 307 17.31 34.60 5.56
CA ARG A 307 17.65 35.61 4.56
C ARG A 307 19.15 35.73 4.29
N THR A 308 19.99 35.52 5.30
CA THR A 308 21.45 35.63 5.19
C THR A 308 22.06 34.52 4.34
N TYR A 309 21.56 33.29 4.49
CA TYR A 309 22.09 32.12 3.80
C TYR A 309 21.27 31.72 2.56
N TRP A 310 20.11 32.34 2.31
CA TRP A 310 19.31 32.04 1.12
C TRP A 310 20.06 32.41 -0.16
N PRO A 311 20.06 31.55 -1.19
CA PRO A 311 20.65 31.91 -2.48
C PRO A 311 19.90 33.10 -3.06
N HIS A 312 20.59 34.23 -3.20
CA HIS A 312 20.07 35.36 -3.95
C HIS A 312 20.15 35.01 -5.43
N ALA A 313 19.01 35.11 -6.14
CA ALA A 313 19.00 35.00 -7.59
C ALA A 313 20.02 35.99 -8.16
N VAL A 314 20.98 35.48 -8.95
CA VAL A 314 21.83 36.33 -9.77
C VAL A 314 20.90 36.98 -10.78
N VAL A 315 20.52 38.23 -10.52
CA VAL A 315 19.94 39.09 -11.55
C VAL A 315 21.11 39.35 -12.50
N GLU A 316 21.16 38.65 -13.63
CA GLU A 316 22.05 39.04 -14.72
C GLU A 316 21.76 40.50 -15.04
N PRO A 317 22.77 41.39 -15.08
CA PRO A 317 22.52 42.79 -15.40
C PRO A 317 21.92 42.84 -16.80
N GLU A 318 20.77 43.52 -16.92
CA GLU A 318 20.22 43.91 -18.22
C GLU A 318 21.36 44.56 -19.02
N LEU A 319 21.75 43.91 -20.12
CA LEU A 319 22.67 44.52 -21.07
C LEU A 319 21.94 45.74 -21.63
N ASP A 320 22.34 46.92 -21.19
CA ASP A 320 21.95 48.20 -21.78
C ASP A 320 22.21 48.13 -23.29
N ALA A 321 21.11 48.04 -24.04
CA ALA A 321 21.12 48.05 -25.49
C ALA A 321 21.31 49.48 -25.98
N ASP A 322 22.49 50.05 -25.79
CA ASP A 322 22.90 51.33 -26.37
C ASP A 322 24.44 51.33 -26.53
N ASP A 323 24.94 50.64 -27.56
CA ASP A 323 26.20 51.03 -28.19
C ASP A 323 26.11 50.74 -29.70
N GLU A 324 25.85 51.81 -30.45
CA GLU A 324 26.04 51.89 -31.89
C GLU A 324 27.51 51.56 -32.23
N PHE A 325 27.73 50.51 -33.02
CA PHE A 325 28.94 50.38 -33.81
C PHE A 325 28.56 50.18 -35.27
N ASP A 326 28.76 51.26 -36.02
CA ASP A 326 28.70 51.32 -37.47
C ASP A 326 30.10 51.08 -38.05
N ASP A 327 30.08 50.47 -39.24
CA ASP A 327 31.08 50.46 -40.32
C ASP A 327 32.26 49.46 -40.41
N ASP A 328 32.17 48.70 -41.51
CA ASP A 328 33.18 48.35 -42.52
C ASP A 328 34.35 47.38 -42.24
N ALA A 329 34.28 46.20 -42.90
CA ALA A 329 35.31 45.76 -43.86
C ALA A 329 34.87 44.50 -44.65
N GLU A 330 34.69 44.66 -45.97
CA GLU A 330 34.71 43.57 -46.95
C GLU A 330 36.12 43.02 -47.17
N ALA A 331 36.22 41.71 -47.44
CA ALA A 331 37.24 41.16 -48.34
C ALA A 331 36.83 39.77 -48.86
N ASP A 332 36.73 39.69 -50.18
CA ASP A 332 36.55 38.52 -51.04
C ASP A 332 37.55 37.36 -50.79
N ALA A 333 37.08 36.12 -51.01
CA ALA A 333 37.91 35.07 -51.60
C ALA A 333 37.05 33.99 -52.29
N GLU A 334 37.31 33.83 -53.58
CA GLU A 334 36.67 32.96 -54.57
C GLU A 334 36.83 31.45 -54.32
N PHE A 335 35.83 30.69 -54.80
CA PHE A 335 35.86 29.25 -55.05
C PHE A 335 36.74 28.89 -56.26
N PRO A 336 37.17 27.62 -56.36
CA PRO A 336 36.89 26.93 -57.63
C PRO A 336 36.33 25.51 -57.47
N ASP A 337 35.42 25.19 -58.39
CA ASP A 337 34.84 23.89 -58.71
C ASP A 337 35.83 22.94 -59.42
N GLU A 338 35.61 21.63 -59.32
CA GLU A 338 35.85 20.66 -60.40
C GLU A 338 35.00 19.37 -60.19
N ASP A 339 33.97 19.24 -61.04
CA ASP A 339 33.54 18.08 -61.88
C ASP A 339 34.11 16.68 -61.59
N ALA A 340 33.50 15.54 -61.91
CA ALA A 340 32.22 15.05 -62.41
C ALA A 340 32.37 13.50 -62.43
N ASP A 341 31.28 12.74 -62.32
CA ASP A 341 30.93 11.68 -63.29
C ASP A 341 29.78 10.80 -62.75
N ALA A 342 28.79 10.68 -63.63
CA ALA A 342 27.62 9.83 -63.51
C ALA A 342 27.91 8.47 -64.16
N ASP A 343 27.25 7.43 -63.68
CA ASP A 343 26.71 6.37 -64.54
C ASP A 343 25.52 5.73 -63.83
N GLY A 344 24.36 5.80 -64.50
CA GLY A 344 23.16 5.07 -64.13
C GLY A 344 22.99 3.86 -65.04
N GLU A 345 22.24 2.87 -64.58
CA GLU A 345 21.42 2.07 -65.48
C GLU A 345 20.21 1.47 -64.75
N THR A 346 19.07 1.67 -65.37
CA THR A 346 17.70 1.31 -65.00
C THR A 346 17.26 0.05 -65.73
N ALA A 347 16.38 -0.76 -65.13
CA ALA A 347 15.26 -1.46 -65.80
C ALA A 347 14.33 -2.03 -64.71
N ASP A 348 13.07 -1.62 -64.57
CA ASP A 348 11.88 -1.95 -65.40
C ASP A 348 11.39 -3.40 -65.12
N SER A 349 10.14 -3.77 -64.85
CA SER A 349 8.84 -3.11 -64.69
C SER A 349 7.75 -4.14 -64.29
N SER A 350 6.55 -3.64 -63.95
CA SER A 350 5.22 -4.25 -64.19
C SER A 350 4.81 -5.44 -63.28
N ALA A 351 3.56 -5.69 -62.85
CA ALA A 351 2.23 -5.12 -63.10
C ALA A 351 1.16 -5.96 -62.34
N GLU A 352 0.03 -5.33 -61.97
CA GLU A 352 -1.38 -5.86 -61.89
C GLU A 352 -1.70 -6.89 -60.77
N ALA A 353 -2.61 -6.63 -59.80
CA ALA A 353 -4.09 -6.48 -59.81
C ALA A 353 -4.85 -7.81 -59.58
N ASP A 354 -5.76 -7.76 -58.60
CA ASP A 354 -7.01 -8.53 -58.33
C ASP A 354 -7.17 -9.99 -58.82
N ASP A 355 -7.65 -10.90 -57.96
CA ASP A 355 -9.04 -11.41 -58.00
C ASP A 355 -9.29 -12.61 -57.04
N ASP A 356 -10.58 -12.81 -56.80
CA ASP A 356 -11.37 -13.67 -55.93
C ASP A 356 -11.09 -15.20 -55.75
N ALA A 357 -11.65 -15.67 -54.62
CA ALA A 357 -12.44 -16.89 -54.39
C ALA A 357 -11.81 -18.31 -54.32
N ASN A 358 -12.02 -18.87 -53.13
CA ASN A 358 -12.77 -20.10 -52.82
C ASN A 358 -12.23 -21.48 -53.27
N VAL A 359 -12.02 -22.35 -52.28
CA VAL A 359 -12.24 -23.80 -52.41
C VAL A 359 -13.01 -24.27 -51.18
N ASP A 360 -14.26 -24.63 -51.43
CA ASP A 360 -15.23 -25.30 -50.55
C ASP A 360 -15.00 -26.83 -50.48
N ALA A 361 -15.66 -27.41 -49.46
CA ALA A 361 -16.29 -28.75 -49.43
C ALA A 361 -15.38 -30.00 -49.32
N ASP A 362 -15.70 -31.08 -48.59
CA ASP A 362 -16.90 -31.54 -47.88
C ASP A 362 -16.45 -32.72 -46.98
N ASP A 363 -17.08 -32.92 -45.81
CA ASP A 363 -18.01 -34.05 -45.62
C ASP A 363 -18.67 -34.01 -44.24
N ALA A 364 -19.99 -34.15 -44.25
CA ALA A 364 -20.91 -34.18 -43.13
C ALA A 364 -21.40 -35.63 -42.88
N ASP A 365 -22.44 -35.74 -42.06
CA ASP A 365 -23.25 -36.90 -41.67
C ASP A 365 -22.74 -37.66 -40.42
N ASP A 366 -23.55 -37.94 -39.40
CA ASP A 366 -25.01 -37.99 -39.36
C ASP A 366 -25.49 -37.91 -37.90
N ALA A 367 -26.64 -37.26 -37.70
CA ALA A 367 -27.45 -37.33 -36.49
C ALA A 367 -28.84 -37.78 -36.94
N ASP A 368 -29.40 -38.85 -36.36
CA ASP A 368 -30.78 -38.81 -35.85
C ASP A 368 -31.26 -40.15 -35.23
N ASP A 369 -32.21 -39.93 -34.31
CA ASP A 369 -33.37 -40.72 -33.92
C ASP A 369 -33.28 -41.93 -32.94
N ALA A 370 -33.65 -41.62 -31.69
CA ALA A 370 -34.87 -42.07 -30.99
C ALA A 370 -35.63 -43.30 -31.54
N ASP A 371 -36.01 -44.25 -30.67
CA ASP A 371 -37.25 -44.19 -29.89
C ASP A 371 -37.67 -45.56 -29.31
N ASP A 372 -38.16 -45.48 -28.07
CA ASP A 372 -39.21 -46.23 -27.35
C ASP A 372 -39.34 -47.77 -27.24
N THR A 373 -39.97 -48.11 -26.12
CA THR A 373 -40.69 -49.33 -25.67
C THR A 373 -39.80 -50.44 -25.07
N ASP A 374 -40.10 -51.01 -23.90
CA ASP A 374 -41.42 -51.44 -23.44
C ASP A 374 -41.49 -51.69 -21.91
N LYS A 375 -42.74 -51.77 -21.48
CA LYS A 375 -43.36 -51.84 -20.17
C LYS A 375 -43.13 -53.12 -19.34
N SER A 376 -43.48 -52.98 -18.06
CA SER A 376 -44.15 -53.95 -17.15
C SER A 376 -43.47 -55.28 -16.85
N ASP A 377 -43.04 -55.48 -15.59
CA ASP A 377 -43.87 -56.09 -14.52
C ASP A 377 -43.25 -55.85 -13.13
#